data_AF-A0A6A6E973-F1
#
_entry.id   AF-A0A6A6E973-F1
#
_cell.length_a   1.000
_cell.length_b   1.000
_cell.length_c   1.000
_cell.angle_alpha   90.00
_cell.angle_beta   90.00
_cell.angle_gamma   90.00
#
_symmetry.space_group_name_H-M   'P 1'
#
loop_
_entity.id
_entity.type
_entity.pdbx_description
1 polymer ?
#
loop_
_entity_poly.entity_id
_entity_poly.type
_entity_poly.pdbx_seq_one_letter_code
_entity_poly.pdbx_strand_id
1 'polypeptide(L)' 'YNAPSNLPDLNPIENVWRLLKYRIRKRGRKTDAEVRQYLEEEWENKTIDDILKNIKEVAERVQAVIAANGGYTKY' A
#
# COMPACT_ATOMS: atom_id res chain seq x y z
N TYR A 1 -16.26 9.88 -6.49
CA TYR A 1 -15.13 9.65 -5.57
C TYR A 1 -14.21 10.85 -5.63
N ASN A 2 -14.41 11.83 -4.74
CA ASN A 2 -13.47 12.94 -4.58
C ASN A 2 -12.37 12.48 -3.63
N ALA A 3 -11.32 11.86 -4.17
CA ALA A 3 -10.08 11.72 -3.42
C ALA A 3 -9.54 13.15 -3.17
N PRO A 4 -9.21 13.54 -1.94
CA PRO A 4 -8.62 14.86 -1.69
C PRO A 4 -7.33 14.93 -2.50
N SER A 5 -7.23 15.93 -3.38
CA SER A 5 -6.19 16.01 -4.43
C SER A 5 -4.73 16.01 -3.94
N ASN A 6 -4.51 16.01 -2.62
CA ASN A 6 -3.20 16.14 -1.97
C ASN A 6 -2.86 15.00 -1.00
N LEU A 7 -3.61 13.89 -0.99
CA LEU A 7 -3.36 12.77 -0.05
C LEU A 7 -2.97 11.47 -0.79
N PRO A 8 -1.75 11.39 -1.36
CA PRO A 8 -1.24 10.15 -1.94
C PRO A 8 -1.22 8.98 -0.94
N ASP A 9 -1.09 9.27 0.37
CA ASP A 9 -1.11 8.29 1.45
C ASP A 9 -2.47 7.61 1.68
N LEU A 10 -3.52 8.12 1.03
CA LEU A 10 -4.87 7.54 1.06
C LEU A 10 -5.17 6.66 -0.14
N ASN A 11 -4.26 6.51 -1.11
CA ASN A 11 -4.50 5.61 -2.23
C ASN A 11 -4.20 4.16 -1.81
N PRO A 12 -5.21 3.26 -1.75
CA PRO A 12 -4.99 1.88 -1.32
C PRO A 12 -3.95 1.14 -2.16
N ILE A 13 -3.79 1.52 -3.43
CA ILE A 13 -2.81 0.91 -4.32
C ILE A 13 -1.37 1.18 -3.87
N GLU A 14 -1.09 2.31 -3.22
CA GLU A 14 0.26 2.64 -2.76
C GLU A 14 0.70 1.77 -1.60
N ASN A 15 -0.24 1.40 -0.71
CA ASN A 15 0.07 0.43 0.33
C ASN A 15 0.31 -0.96 -0.26
N VAL A 16 -0.45 -1.35 -1.31
CA VAL A 16 -0.21 -2.60 -2.06
C VAL A 16 1.18 -2.60 -2.71
N TRP A 17 1.59 -1.49 -3.33
CA TRP A 17 2.93 -1.33 -3.89
C TRP A 17 4.01 -1.38 -2.82
N ARG A 18 3.79 -0.77 -1.66
CA ARG A 18 4.71 -0.80 -0.52
C ARG A 18 4.93 -2.24 -0.02
N LEU A 19 3.86 -3.03 0.09
CA LEU A 19 3.92 -4.44 0.48
C LEU A 19 4.72 -5.28 -0.54
N LEU A 20 4.45 -5.11 -1.84
CA LEU A 20 5.15 -5.82 -2.91
C LEU A 20 6.65 -5.51 -2.90
N LYS A 21 7.01 -4.21 -2.83
CA LYS A 21 8.41 -3.78 -2.75
C LYS A 21 9.12 -4.36 -1.53
N TYR A 22 8.43 -4.44 -0.39
CA TYR A 22 8.98 -5.05 0.83
C TYR A 22 9.28 -6.55 0.65
N ARG A 23 8.35 -7.32 0.09
CA ARG A 23 8.53 -8.76 -0.13
C ARG A 23 9.61 -9.06 -1.17
N ILE A 24 9.64 -8.30 -2.27
CA ILE A 24 10.69 -8.41 -3.30
C ILE A 24 12.07 -8.10 -2.69
N ARG A 25 12.20 -7.04 -1.87
CA ARG A 25 13.46 -6.69 -1.18
C ARG A 25 13.96 -7.79 -0.23
N LYS A 26 13.05 -8.49 0.45
CA LYS A 26 13.42 -9.61 1.35
C LYS A 26 14.08 -10.77 0.63
N ARG A 27 13.84 -10.93 -0.68
CA ARG A 27 14.39 -12.03 -1.47
C ARG A 27 15.84 -11.75 -1.98
N GLY A 28 16.54 -10.70 -1.52
CA GLY A 28 17.97 -10.45 -1.82
C GLY A 28 18.26 -9.54 -3.03
N ARG A 29 19.50 -9.56 -3.57
CA ARG A 29 19.88 -8.83 -4.81
C ARG A 29 19.25 -9.49 -6.03
N LYS A 30 18.83 -8.68 -7.01
CA LYS A 30 18.01 -9.13 -8.15
C LYS A 30 18.35 -8.40 -9.42
N THR A 31 18.25 -9.11 -10.54
CA THR A 31 18.18 -8.58 -11.90
C THR A 31 16.77 -8.06 -12.20
N ASP A 32 16.63 -7.24 -13.24
CA ASP A 32 15.31 -6.74 -13.66
C ASP A 32 14.34 -7.86 -14.04
N ALA A 33 14.84 -8.97 -14.59
CA ALA A 33 14.02 -10.14 -14.94
C ALA A 33 13.48 -10.82 -13.67
N GLU A 34 14.34 -11.02 -12.67
CA GLU A 34 13.94 -11.60 -11.39
C GLU A 34 12.95 -10.71 -10.63
N VAL A 35 13.12 -9.37 -10.69
CA VAL A 35 12.15 -8.44 -10.08
C VAL A 35 10.77 -8.59 -10.71
N ARG A 36 10.67 -8.72 -12.04
CA ARG A 36 9.39 -8.95 -12.72
C ARG A 36 8.76 -10.27 -12.31
N GLN A 37 9.54 -11.36 -12.34
CA GLN A 37 9.05 -12.69 -11.94
C GLN A 37 8.53 -12.68 -10.50
N TYR A 38 9.27 -12.12 -9.55
CA TYR A 38 8.80 -12.07 -8.16
C TYR A 38 7.64 -11.13 -7.96
N LEU A 39 7.52 -10.07 -8.77
CA LEU A 39 6.35 -9.21 -8.72
C LEU A 39 5.10 -10.00 -9.11
N GLU A 40 5.15 -10.80 -10.17
CA GLU A 40 4.07 -11.68 -10.59
C GLU A 40 3.76 -12.75 -9.53
N GLU A 41 4.78 -13.44 -9.02
CA GLU A 41 4.58 -14.44 -7.95
C GLU A 41 3.98 -13.83 -6.67
N GLU A 42 4.48 -12.69 -6.23
CA GLU A 42 3.96 -12.00 -5.03
C GLU A 42 2.60 -11.35 -5.25
N TRP A 43 2.26 -11.06 -6.52
CA TRP A 43 0.93 -10.57 -6.90
C TRP A 43 -0.10 -11.69 -6.86
N GLU A 44 0.21 -12.84 -7.47
CA GLU A 44 -0.66 -14.02 -7.48
C GLU A 44 -0.82 -14.64 -6.07
N ASN A 45 0.21 -14.57 -5.23
CA ASN A 45 0.15 -15.03 -3.84
C ASN A 45 -0.53 -14.04 -2.87
N LYS A 46 -1.11 -12.93 -3.35
CA LYS A 46 -1.84 -12.01 -2.46
C LYS A 46 -3.09 -12.68 -1.93
N THR A 47 -3.21 -12.76 -0.61
CA THR A 47 -4.46 -13.13 0.03
C THR A 47 -5.41 -11.93 0.04
N ILE A 48 -6.71 -12.17 -0.17
CA ILE A 48 -7.76 -11.16 -0.04
C ILE A 48 -7.67 -10.45 1.33
N ASP A 49 -7.23 -11.15 2.38
CA ASP A 49 -7.01 -10.61 3.71
C ASP A 49 -5.93 -9.51 3.76
N ASP A 50 -4.85 -9.61 2.97
CA ASP A 50 -3.84 -8.54 2.88
C ASP A 50 -4.45 -7.28 2.26
N ILE A 51 -5.32 -7.45 1.26
CA ILE A 51 -6.00 -6.34 0.57
C ILE A 51 -7.04 -5.71 1.51
N LEU A 52 -7.83 -6.53 2.22
CA LEU A 52 -8.85 -6.06 3.16
C LEU A 52 -8.24 -5.33 4.36
N LYS A 53 -7.11 -5.83 4.89
CA LYS A 53 -6.36 -5.13 5.93
C LYS A 53 -5.87 -3.77 5.45
N ASN A 54 -5.35 -3.69 4.22
CA ASN A 54 -4.93 -2.43 3.61
C ASN A 54 -6.10 -1.44 3.45
N ILE A 55 -7.28 -1.91 3.04
CA ILE A 55 -8.48 -1.07 2.92
C ILE A 55 -8.91 -0.54 4.30
N LYS A 56 -8.87 -1.38 5.34
CA LYS A 56 -9.19 -0.97 6.71
C LYS A 56 -8.21 0.08 7.23
N GLU A 57 -6.91 -0.10 7.01
CA GLU A 57 -5.89 0.88 7.41
C GLU A 57 -6.08 2.23 6.69
N VAL A 58 -6.44 2.22 5.40
CA VAL A 58 -6.77 3.47 4.68
C VAL A 58 -7.99 4.15 5.29
N ALA A 59 -9.04 3.40 5.63
CA ALA A 59 -10.21 3.96 6.30
C ALA A 59 -9.86 4.60 7.66
N GLU A 60 -8.99 3.98 8.45
CA GLU A 60 -8.50 4.53 9.72
C GLU A 60 -7.68 5.81 9.52
N ARG A 61 -6.84 5.88 8.47
CA ARG A 61 -6.10 7.10 8.11
C ARG A 61 -7.03 8.24 7.68
N VAL A 62 -8.04 7.95 6.87
CA VAL A 62 -9.06 8.95 6.48
C VAL A 62 -9.74 9.52 7.71
N GLN A 63 -10.15 8.65 8.65
CA GLN A 63 -10.76 9.09 9.91
C GLN A 63 -9.81 9.95 10.75
N ALA A 64 -8.53 9.60 10.81
CA ALA A 64 -7.53 10.41 11.52
C ALA A 64 -7.36 11.80 10.91
N VAL A 65 -7.35 11.92 9.57
CA VAL A 65 -7.27 13.22 8.88
C VAL A 65 -8.53 14.05 9.12
N ILE A 66 -9.71 13.42 9.10
CA ILE A 66 -10.99 14.09 9.43
C ILE A 66 -10.96 14.60 10.88
N ALA A 67 -10.52 13.77 11.82
CA ALA A 67 -10.39 14.15 13.23
C ALA A 67 -9.37 15.28 13.46
N ALA A 68 -8.31 15.34 12.64
CA ALA A 68 -7.34 16.42 12.65
C ALA A 68 -7.80 17.68 11.90
N ASN A 69 -9.04 17.71 11.39
CA ASN A 69 -9.57 18.77 10.53
C ASN A 69 -8.66 19.09 9.33
N GLY A 70 -8.07 18.04 8.72
CA GLY A 70 -7.10 18.16 7.63
C GLY A 70 -5.67 18.46 8.08
N GLY A 71 -5.40 18.54 9.38
CA GLY A 71 -4.07 18.72 9.95
C GLY A 71 -3.18 17.48 9.91
N TYR A 72 -1.94 17.63 10.39
CA TYR A 72 -0.94 16.56 10.41
C TYR A 72 -1.40 15.35 11.23
N THR A 73 -1.14 14.15 10.72
CA THR A 73 -1.39 12.89 11.42
C THR A 73 -0.11 12.06 11.51
N LYS A 74 -0.07 11.06 12.40
CA LYS A 74 1.08 10.14 12.54
C LYS A 74 1.28 9.19 11.35
N TYR A 75 0.35 9.19 10.40
CA TYR A 75 0.31 8.31 9.24
C TYR A 75 0.93 8.97 8.02
#